data_AF-A0AAU8NB01-F1
#
_entry.id   AF-A0AAU8NB01-F1
#
_cell.length_a   1.000
_cell.length_b   1.000
_cell.length_c   1.000
_cell.angle_alpha   90.00
_cell.angle_beta   90.00
_cell.angle_gamma   90.00
#
_symmetry.space_group_name_H-M   'P 1'
#
loop_
_entity.id
_entity.type
_entity.pdbx_description
1 polymer ?
#
loop_
_entity_poly.entity_id
_entity_poly.type
_entity_poly.pdbx_seq_one_letter_code
_entity_poly.pdbx_strand_id
1 'polypeptide(L)'
;MHEVPTGKQYKDITAQRSDHHSWISGDYSGMPDRIIVQHIQQGDSQAFEEMVRRYRSQLHRFVRGIIQDEGLADDVVQEGLIRAFMHMDQLLDADRLLAWLQRIVKNQAYSQVQRRIRLKEQYFSSFAVKRDHSSVGAFWSEQDSLDQHLNQWIGPTQLHAQEQFRDPFYAAAAQDLNQYIYQLLAGLHEKERLVCYHHWIEHMSPQEIAIHTNLSTANVYQILSRSRKKVTRHHIQQAVNEMLTENIPSLLQCVVLREPQTFRSPQTCSSAAAAIHEMLSYIGPSVSLPMVMGCSGLAFRITIYPADIHIAGPTAYNFKEVLGRGLRHMGYLPSAVEAASSEAGLNANLVDPAWLQDAAKDKRILNPRLVRALSMIRYSVSRGLPAVVWDLNIPEFGLIYGYDDQIRKLHGVDYIQAAAVPYDHLGRGVNEEIFVLTVEPERMREEIHVQAVLQVILAHYKGYDPYAMPGTICGLGAYAAWREALREGKVEPNGHAYNIAVLRDARHYAREFFRELSQLWTESADQQTKVRLNDVQDVRMRMDVNRLIALSQLAEEQYRLIADRLYRLVQYFPFPDGGKPNHKVHADKAISVLHDVEQMEYSAVTILEEMLAALENMERNLQDTD
;
A
#
# COMPACT_ATOMS: atom_id res chain seq x y z
N MET A 1 36.57 51.69 32.02
CA MET A 1 36.56 52.86 31.11
C MET A 1 37.42 52.50 29.90
N HIS A 2 36.81 52.54 28.70
CA HIS A 2 37.39 52.64 27.35
C HIS A 2 38.50 51.64 26.96
N GLU A 3 38.49 50.90 25.84
CA GLU A 3 37.96 51.15 24.49
C GLU A 3 38.06 49.85 23.66
N VAL A 4 37.28 49.76 22.58
CA VAL A 4 37.29 48.75 21.48
C VAL A 4 37.09 49.57 20.17
N PRO A 5 37.49 49.21 18.93
CA PRO A 5 38.20 48.02 18.36
C PRO A 5 39.35 48.37 17.34
N THR A 6 40.03 47.37 16.74
CA THR A 6 40.08 47.19 15.26
C THR A 6 40.75 45.87 14.81
N GLY A 7 40.07 45.16 13.91
CA GLY A 7 40.67 44.56 12.70
C GLY A 7 41.30 43.16 12.76
N LYS A 8 40.55 42.11 12.38
CA LYS A 8 41.12 40.86 11.82
C LYS A 8 40.09 40.09 10.98
N GLN A 9 40.61 39.46 9.92
CA GLN A 9 40.06 38.37 9.08
C GLN A 9 39.10 38.75 7.95
N TYR A 10 39.59 38.75 6.71
CA TYR A 10 39.52 37.62 5.76
C TYR A 10 40.22 38.05 4.46
N LYS A 11 41.38 37.48 4.15
CA LYS A 11 42.08 37.62 2.87
C LYS A 11 42.08 36.25 2.19
N ASP A 12 42.04 36.31 0.86
CA ASP A 12 42.42 35.28 -0.11
C ASP A 12 41.35 34.28 -0.55
N ILE A 13 40.33 34.78 -1.27
CA ILE A 13 39.76 34.07 -2.44
C ILE A 13 39.41 35.13 -3.49
N THR A 14 40.31 35.38 -4.43
CA THR A 14 40.06 35.79 -5.84
C THR A 14 41.31 36.48 -6.41
N ALA A 15 42.24 35.70 -6.96
CA ALA A 15 43.16 36.15 -8.01
C ALA A 15 44.01 34.98 -8.50
N GLN A 16 43.49 34.16 -9.40
CA GLN A 16 44.27 33.45 -10.41
C GLN A 16 43.31 32.88 -11.47
N ARG A 17 42.77 33.80 -12.27
CA ARG A 17 42.45 33.51 -13.67
C ARG A 17 43.71 33.82 -14.45
N SER A 18 43.98 33.00 -15.46
CA SER A 18 45.08 33.06 -16.44
C SER A 18 46.25 32.14 -16.10
N ASP A 19 46.14 30.88 -16.51
CA ASP A 19 47.17 30.26 -17.33
C ASP A 19 46.55 29.24 -18.30
N HIS A 20 46.93 29.40 -19.56
CA HIS A 20 46.41 28.70 -20.73
C HIS A 20 47.02 27.29 -20.84
N HIS A 21 46.13 26.33 -21.13
CA HIS A 21 46.30 25.26 -22.13
C HIS A 21 47.69 24.60 -22.25
N SER A 22 47.90 23.54 -21.48
CA SER A 22 48.82 22.44 -21.83
C SER A 22 48.01 21.14 -21.83
N TRP A 23 47.35 20.87 -22.95
CA TRP A 23 46.67 19.61 -23.22
C TRP A 23 47.67 18.45 -23.16
N ILE A 24 47.55 17.61 -22.14
CA ILE A 24 48.00 16.22 -22.31
C ILE A 24 47.00 15.63 -23.30
N SER A 25 47.50 15.40 -24.50
CA SER A 25 46.86 14.64 -25.56
C SER A 25 46.38 13.28 -25.03
N GLY A 26 45.09 13.19 -24.72
CA GLY A 26 44.15 12.18 -25.20
C GLY A 26 44.47 10.69 -25.10
N ASP A 27 45.33 10.27 -24.17
CA ASP A 27 45.52 8.84 -23.87
C ASP A 27 45.20 8.52 -22.42
N TYR A 28 43.91 8.24 -22.17
CA TYR A 28 43.41 7.74 -20.88
C TYR A 28 43.58 6.21 -20.77
N SER A 29 44.20 5.54 -21.74
CA SER A 29 44.38 4.09 -21.72
C SER A 29 45.31 3.67 -20.58
N GLY A 30 44.87 2.72 -19.75
CA GLY A 30 45.63 2.24 -18.59
C GLY A 30 45.66 3.14 -17.35
N MET A 31 45.08 4.35 -17.37
CA MET A 31 44.98 5.19 -16.16
C MET A 31 44.02 4.61 -15.10
N PRO A 32 44.25 4.81 -13.79
CA PRO A 32 43.33 4.36 -12.74
C PRO A 32 41.98 5.10 -12.78
N ASP A 33 40.90 4.43 -12.39
CA ASP A 33 39.52 4.96 -12.42
C ASP A 33 39.35 6.30 -11.70
N ARG A 34 40.08 6.51 -10.59
CA ARG A 34 40.09 7.79 -9.86
C ARG A 34 40.48 8.99 -10.73
N ILE A 35 41.43 8.81 -11.64
CA ILE A 35 41.90 9.87 -12.52
C ILE A 35 40.86 10.12 -13.62
N ILE A 36 40.28 9.05 -14.16
CA ILE A 36 39.21 9.12 -15.15
C ILE A 36 37.99 9.86 -14.60
N VAL A 37 37.53 9.50 -13.39
CA VAL A 37 36.38 10.15 -12.73
C VAL A 37 36.64 11.63 -12.47
N GLN A 38 37.83 12.00 -11.99
CA GLN A 38 38.19 13.40 -11.74
C GLN A 38 38.15 14.25 -13.01
N HIS A 39 38.65 13.72 -14.14
CA HIS A 39 38.63 14.44 -15.42
C HIS A 39 37.23 14.52 -16.03
N ILE A 40 36.39 13.48 -15.86
CA ILE A 40 34.98 13.55 -16.27
C ILE A 40 34.24 14.63 -15.45
N GLN A 41 34.46 14.70 -14.14
CA GLN A 41 33.86 15.73 -13.27
C GLN A 41 34.30 17.16 -13.64
N GLN A 42 35.44 17.31 -14.31
CA GLN A 42 35.95 18.59 -14.83
C GLN A 42 35.46 18.90 -16.25
N GLY A 43 34.64 18.03 -16.85
CA GLY A 43 34.06 18.21 -18.18
C GLY A 43 34.89 17.66 -19.34
N ASP A 44 35.89 16.80 -19.11
CA ASP A 44 36.67 16.19 -20.20
C ASP A 44 35.90 15.02 -20.84
N SER A 45 35.49 15.21 -22.10
CA SER A 45 34.77 14.21 -22.90
C SER A 45 35.61 12.98 -23.27
N GLN A 46 36.94 13.12 -23.39
CA GLN A 46 37.84 12.01 -23.74
C GLN A 46 38.02 11.03 -22.57
N ALA A 47 37.99 11.54 -21.33
CA ALA A 47 37.99 10.68 -20.14
C ALA A 47 36.69 9.84 -20.04
N PHE A 48 35.56 10.42 -20.42
CA PHE A 48 34.28 9.70 -20.46
C PHE A 48 34.26 8.61 -21.54
N GLU A 49 34.79 8.91 -22.72
CA GLU A 49 34.89 7.95 -23.82
C GLU A 49 35.71 6.71 -23.42
N GLU A 50 36.82 6.91 -22.70
CA GLU A 50 37.63 5.81 -22.18
C GLU A 50 36.88 4.98 -21.10
N MET A 51 36.12 5.62 -20.21
CA MET A 51 35.28 4.90 -19.24
C MET A 51 34.24 4.01 -19.94
N VAL A 52 33.57 4.56 -20.96
CA VAL A 52 32.60 3.82 -21.79
C VAL A 52 33.28 2.64 -22.47
N ARG A 53 34.46 2.86 -23.08
CA ARG A 53 35.24 1.80 -23.73
C ARG A 53 35.59 0.66 -22.79
N ARG A 54 35.98 0.96 -21.55
CA ARG A 54 36.36 -0.03 -20.52
C ARG A 54 35.18 -0.85 -20.01
N TYR A 55 34.06 -0.19 -19.70
CA TYR A 55 33.00 -0.81 -18.91
C TYR A 55 31.78 -1.26 -19.71
N ARG A 56 31.58 -0.76 -20.95
CA ARG A 56 30.40 -1.09 -21.76
C ARG A 56 30.20 -2.60 -21.96
N SER A 57 31.24 -3.35 -22.32
CA SER A 57 31.12 -4.80 -22.57
C SER A 57 30.79 -5.61 -21.31
N GLN A 58 31.28 -5.16 -20.15
CA GLN A 58 31.01 -5.79 -18.86
C GLN A 58 29.59 -5.47 -18.37
N LEU A 59 29.15 -4.21 -18.50
CA LEU A 59 27.78 -3.80 -18.19
C LEU A 59 26.77 -4.47 -19.11
N HIS A 60 27.09 -4.63 -20.40
CA HIS A 60 26.25 -5.34 -21.35
C HIS A 60 26.05 -6.82 -20.99
N ARG A 61 27.10 -7.54 -20.64
CA ARG A 61 26.96 -8.93 -20.13
C ARG A 61 26.12 -9.00 -18.86
N PHE A 62 26.31 -8.05 -17.95
CA PHE A 62 25.56 -7.97 -16.70
C PHE A 62 24.06 -7.70 -16.94
N VAL A 63 23.71 -6.75 -17.79
CA VAL A 63 22.32 -6.42 -18.16
C VAL A 63 21.66 -7.55 -18.95
N ARG A 64 22.40 -8.19 -19.86
CA ARG A 64 21.90 -9.35 -20.62
C ARG A 64 21.45 -10.48 -19.72
N GLY A 65 22.16 -10.74 -18.61
CA GLY A 65 21.76 -11.72 -17.59
C GLY A 65 20.42 -11.41 -16.93
N ILE A 66 19.98 -10.15 -16.97
CA ILE A 66 18.73 -9.67 -16.35
C ILE A 66 17.57 -9.66 -17.37
N ILE A 67 17.79 -9.20 -18.61
CA ILE A 67 16.72 -8.94 -19.60
C ILE A 67 16.54 -10.10 -20.60
N GLN A 68 17.58 -10.93 -20.81
CA GLN A 68 17.60 -12.05 -21.76
C GLN A 68 17.19 -11.66 -23.21
N ASP A 69 17.45 -10.41 -23.62
CA ASP A 69 17.22 -9.86 -24.96
C ASP A 69 18.43 -9.02 -25.37
N GLU A 70 19.00 -9.30 -26.55
CA GLU A 70 20.30 -8.73 -26.97
C GLU A 70 20.19 -7.29 -27.47
N GLY A 71 19.11 -6.93 -28.17
CA GLY A 71 18.92 -5.56 -28.65
C GLY A 71 18.59 -4.60 -27.51
N LEU A 72 17.75 -5.04 -26.57
CA LEU A 72 17.35 -4.21 -25.42
C LEU A 72 18.45 -4.06 -24.37
N ALA A 73 19.37 -5.01 -24.27
CA ALA A 73 20.50 -4.91 -23.36
C ALA A 73 21.44 -3.78 -23.76
N ASP A 74 21.67 -3.58 -25.06
CA ASP A 74 22.48 -2.47 -25.57
C ASP A 74 21.84 -1.11 -25.28
N ASP A 75 20.52 -0.98 -25.50
CA ASP A 75 19.78 0.25 -25.20
C ASP A 75 19.86 0.63 -23.71
N VAL A 76 19.71 -0.37 -22.82
CA VAL A 76 19.78 -0.16 -21.36
C VAL A 76 21.17 0.25 -20.90
N VAL A 77 22.21 -0.33 -21.48
CA VAL A 77 23.60 0.05 -21.19
C VAL A 77 23.88 1.45 -21.69
N GLN A 78 23.43 1.79 -22.88
CA GLN A 78 23.61 3.13 -23.45
C GLN A 78 22.93 4.20 -22.59
N GLU A 79 21.67 3.98 -22.23
CA GLU A 79 20.93 4.91 -21.35
C GLU A 79 21.55 4.99 -19.96
N GLY A 80 22.01 3.87 -19.41
CA GLY A 80 22.69 3.84 -18.11
C GLY A 80 24.04 4.57 -18.11
N LEU A 81 24.80 4.50 -19.20
CA LEU A 81 26.07 5.24 -19.34
C LEU A 81 25.83 6.75 -19.50
N ILE A 82 24.76 7.16 -20.19
CA ILE A 82 24.35 8.57 -20.27
C ILE A 82 23.96 9.09 -18.88
N ARG A 83 23.21 8.31 -18.09
CA ARG A 83 22.87 8.68 -16.70
C ARG A 83 24.10 8.72 -15.79
N ALA A 84 25.05 7.82 -15.99
CA ALA A 84 26.31 7.86 -15.27
C ALA A 84 27.10 9.15 -15.56
N PHE A 85 27.08 9.63 -16.81
CA PHE A 85 27.68 10.93 -17.14
C PHE A 85 27.00 12.09 -16.41
N MET A 86 25.65 12.13 -16.42
CA MET A 86 24.87 13.20 -15.80
C MET A 86 24.97 13.26 -14.27
N HIS A 87 25.35 12.14 -13.63
CA HIS A 87 25.43 12.02 -12.16
C HIS A 87 26.84 11.71 -11.68
N MET A 88 27.86 11.97 -12.51
CA MET A 88 29.24 11.62 -12.20
C MET A 88 29.77 12.40 -10.96
N ASP A 89 29.20 13.57 -10.70
CA ASP A 89 29.43 14.41 -9.51
C ASP A 89 28.97 13.76 -8.19
N GLN A 90 28.07 12.78 -8.25
CA GLN A 90 27.55 12.06 -7.08
C GLN A 90 28.44 10.86 -6.67
N LEU A 91 29.44 10.50 -7.48
CA LEU A 91 30.37 9.43 -7.14
C LEU A 91 31.43 9.95 -6.16
N LEU A 92 31.21 9.68 -4.87
CA LEU A 92 32.11 10.08 -3.78
C LEU A 92 33.41 9.25 -3.71
N ASP A 93 33.37 8.01 -4.19
CA ASP A 93 34.49 7.06 -4.14
C ASP A 93 34.70 6.43 -5.53
N ALA A 94 35.77 6.85 -6.20
CA ALA A 94 36.07 6.42 -7.56
C ALA A 94 36.51 4.95 -7.65
N ASP A 95 36.92 4.33 -6.55
CA ASP A 95 37.28 2.90 -6.52
C ASP A 95 36.03 2.00 -6.60
N ARG A 96 34.83 2.58 -6.47
CA ARG A 96 33.53 1.89 -6.62
C ARG A 96 32.85 2.15 -7.96
N LEU A 97 33.56 2.74 -8.93
CA LEU A 97 33.01 3.13 -10.22
C LEU A 97 32.20 2.01 -10.89
N LEU A 98 32.76 0.79 -10.98
CA LEU A 98 32.07 -0.34 -11.58
C LEU A 98 30.80 -0.75 -10.83
N ALA A 99 30.83 -0.82 -9.49
CA ALA A 99 29.66 -1.18 -8.69
C ALA A 99 28.56 -0.11 -8.78
N TRP A 100 28.95 1.15 -8.89
CA TRP A 100 28.06 2.28 -9.12
C TRP A 100 27.42 2.23 -10.52
N LEU A 101 28.21 2.02 -11.56
CA LEU A 101 27.72 1.81 -12.94
C LEU A 101 26.77 0.61 -13.03
N GLN A 102 27.11 -0.51 -12.37
CA GLN A 102 26.25 -1.70 -12.30
C GLN A 102 24.91 -1.40 -11.61
N ARG A 103 24.89 -0.58 -10.55
CA ARG A 103 23.65 -0.18 -9.89
C ARG A 103 22.77 0.66 -10.82
N ILE A 104 23.36 1.56 -11.60
CA ILE A 104 22.64 2.40 -12.56
C ILE A 104 22.01 1.53 -13.66
N VAL A 105 22.79 0.68 -14.32
CA VAL A 105 22.27 -0.17 -15.42
C VAL A 105 21.31 -1.25 -14.90
N LYS A 106 21.49 -1.74 -13.66
CA LYS A 106 20.55 -2.69 -13.01
C LYS A 106 19.18 -2.07 -12.83
N ASN A 107 19.13 -0.85 -12.28
CA ASN A 107 17.88 -0.13 -12.07
C ASN A 107 17.18 0.15 -13.41
N GLN A 108 17.96 0.43 -14.45
CA GLN A 108 17.43 0.64 -15.80
C GLN A 108 16.91 -0.66 -16.43
N ALA A 109 17.62 -1.78 -16.24
CA ALA A 109 17.20 -3.10 -16.69
C ALA A 109 15.87 -3.52 -16.06
N TYR A 110 15.72 -3.35 -14.73
CA TYR A 110 14.45 -3.63 -14.04
C TYR A 110 13.31 -2.73 -14.48
N SER A 111 13.59 -1.46 -14.76
CA SER A 111 12.60 -0.51 -15.27
C SER A 111 12.09 -0.94 -16.65
N GLN A 112 12.99 -1.41 -17.52
CA GLN A 112 12.62 -1.91 -18.85
C GLN A 112 11.89 -3.27 -18.79
N VAL A 113 12.30 -4.19 -17.91
CA VAL A 113 11.57 -5.46 -17.69
C VAL A 113 10.15 -5.19 -17.18
N GLN A 114 10.00 -4.28 -16.21
CA GLN A 114 8.68 -3.85 -15.74
C GLN A 114 7.86 -3.16 -16.83
N ARG A 115 8.50 -2.39 -17.72
CA ARG A 115 7.83 -1.78 -18.88
C ARG A 115 7.36 -2.84 -19.88
N ARG A 116 8.13 -3.91 -20.11
CA ARG A 116 7.75 -5.03 -20.99
C ARG A 116 6.58 -5.84 -20.44
N ILE A 117 6.54 -6.07 -19.13
CA ILE A 117 5.39 -6.72 -18.47
C ILE A 117 4.13 -5.84 -18.62
N ARG A 118 4.27 -4.51 -18.58
CA ARG A 118 3.17 -3.56 -18.87
C ARG A 118 2.78 -3.50 -20.35
N LEU A 119 3.69 -3.75 -21.29
CA LEU A 119 3.41 -3.62 -22.74
C LEU A 119 2.55 -4.75 -23.33
N LYS A 120 2.24 -5.83 -22.58
CA LYS A 120 1.15 -6.77 -22.92
C LYS A 120 -0.23 -6.32 -22.40
N GLU A 121 -0.30 -5.29 -21.56
CA GLU A 121 -1.54 -4.74 -20.99
C GLU A 121 -1.44 -3.21 -20.82
N GLN A 122 -1.78 -2.48 -21.91
CA GLN A 122 -2.26 -1.08 -21.95
C GLN A 122 -1.29 0.11 -21.65
N TYR A 123 -1.46 1.17 -22.46
CA TYR A 123 -0.94 2.55 -22.45
C TYR A 123 -1.53 3.39 -21.28
N PHE A 124 -1.05 4.57 -20.82
CA PHE A 124 0.22 5.34 -20.93
C PHE A 124 0.58 6.06 -19.59
N SER A 125 -0.09 5.89 -18.44
CA SER A 125 0.23 6.70 -17.24
C SER A 125 0.06 6.02 -15.88
N SER A 126 0.22 4.69 -15.79
CA SER A 126 0.09 3.92 -14.53
C SER A 126 1.07 4.27 -13.39
N PHE A 127 1.82 5.37 -13.48
CA PHE A 127 2.83 5.84 -12.54
C PHE A 127 2.82 7.38 -12.61
N ALA A 128 2.50 8.16 -11.57
CA ALA A 128 3.24 8.19 -10.31
C ALA A 128 2.44 8.91 -9.20
N VAL A 129 2.37 8.27 -8.02
CA VAL A 129 2.92 8.83 -6.78
C VAL A 129 3.50 7.67 -5.97
N LYS A 130 4.82 7.65 -5.83
CA LYS A 130 5.50 7.18 -4.62
C LYS A 130 6.08 8.43 -3.97
N ARG A 131 5.69 8.73 -2.74
CA ARG A 131 6.47 9.55 -1.81
C ARG A 131 6.29 8.97 -0.41
N ASP A 132 7.36 8.37 0.10
CA ASP A 132 7.60 8.24 1.53
C ASP A 132 8.08 9.60 2.05
N HIS A 133 7.52 10.05 3.17
CA HIS A 133 7.96 11.24 3.88
C HIS A 133 9.06 10.90 4.90
N SER A 134 10.15 11.68 4.91
CA SER A 134 10.80 12.05 6.17
C SER A 134 11.38 13.47 6.10
N SER A 135 11.13 14.21 7.19
CA SER A 135 11.66 15.53 7.61
C SER A 135 11.07 16.81 6.99
N VAL A 136 10.57 17.66 7.88
CA VAL A 136 10.03 19.01 7.64
C VAL A 136 11.14 20.05 7.80
N GLY A 137 11.34 20.83 6.74
CA GLY A 137 12.14 22.05 6.70
C GLY A 137 12.17 22.59 5.26
N ALA A 138 11.16 23.41 4.90
CA ALA A 138 11.05 24.41 3.80
C ALA A 138 12.12 24.37 2.67
N PHE A 139 11.86 24.47 1.36
CA PHE A 139 10.69 24.85 0.54
C PHE A 139 11.18 24.78 -0.93
N TRP A 140 10.42 24.10 -1.81
CA TRP A 140 10.54 23.99 -3.28
C TRP A 140 11.83 23.44 -3.93
N SER A 141 11.79 22.18 -4.39
CA SER A 141 12.52 21.78 -5.62
C SER A 141 11.96 20.52 -6.32
N GLU A 142 10.67 20.18 -6.18
CA GLU A 142 10.09 19.01 -6.86
C GLU A 142 8.87 19.36 -7.72
N GLN A 143 8.95 20.49 -8.44
CA GLN A 143 8.01 20.85 -9.51
C GLN A 143 8.59 20.69 -10.92
N ASP A 144 9.91 20.58 -11.06
CA ASP A 144 10.56 20.54 -12.38
C ASP A 144 10.38 19.22 -13.17
N SER A 145 9.80 18.17 -12.57
CA SER A 145 9.59 16.89 -13.27
C SER A 145 8.24 16.80 -14.00
N LEU A 146 7.25 17.63 -13.66
CA LEU A 146 5.97 17.64 -14.38
C LEU A 146 6.04 18.57 -15.59
N ASP A 147 6.72 19.70 -15.43
CA ASP A 147 6.89 20.71 -16.47
C ASP A 147 7.75 20.16 -17.61
N GLN A 148 8.88 19.51 -17.36
CA GLN A 148 9.72 18.86 -18.41
C GLN A 148 8.99 17.79 -19.23
N HIS A 149 8.05 17.06 -18.62
CA HIS A 149 7.27 16.05 -19.33
C HIS A 149 6.09 16.63 -20.12
N LEU A 150 5.54 17.79 -19.71
CA LEU A 150 4.48 18.49 -20.44
C LEU A 150 5.01 19.23 -21.69
N ASN A 151 6.21 19.79 -21.64
CA ASN A 151 6.79 20.47 -22.82
C ASN A 151 7.38 19.55 -23.88
N GLN A 152 7.82 18.34 -23.52
CA GLN A 152 8.12 17.33 -24.53
C GLN A 152 6.85 16.84 -25.25
N TRP A 153 5.67 17.11 -24.70
CA TRP A 153 4.40 16.55 -25.17
C TRP A 153 3.50 17.57 -25.89
N ILE A 154 3.67 18.87 -25.63
CA ILE A 154 2.80 19.93 -26.19
C ILE A 154 3.54 20.82 -27.21
N GLY A 155 4.88 20.74 -27.29
CA GLY A 155 5.61 21.40 -28.37
C GLY A 155 5.55 20.59 -29.67
N PRO A 156 5.16 21.16 -30.83
CA PRO A 156 5.39 20.51 -32.11
C PRO A 156 6.91 20.42 -32.32
N THR A 157 7.51 19.28 -32.02
CA THR A 157 8.88 19.01 -32.48
C THR A 157 8.85 19.04 -34.02
N GLN A 158 9.87 19.60 -34.67
CA GLN A 158 9.95 19.68 -36.14
C GLN A 158 9.72 18.33 -36.88
N LEU A 159 9.82 17.21 -36.17
CA LEU A 159 9.46 15.85 -36.62
C LEU A 159 7.93 15.63 -36.76
N HIS A 160 7.09 16.20 -35.89
CA HIS A 160 5.63 15.98 -35.88
C HIS A 160 4.91 16.58 -37.10
N ALA A 161 5.42 17.67 -37.68
CA ALA A 161 4.86 18.25 -38.90
C ALA A 161 5.08 17.38 -40.15
N GLN A 162 6.12 16.53 -40.14
CA GLN A 162 6.41 15.61 -41.26
C GLN A 162 5.70 14.26 -41.10
N GLU A 163 5.44 13.80 -39.88
CA GLU A 163 4.75 12.52 -39.61
C GLU A 163 3.22 12.62 -39.67
N GLN A 164 2.62 13.77 -39.31
CA GLN A 164 1.19 14.04 -39.53
C GLN A 164 0.76 13.86 -41.00
N PHE A 165 1.69 14.00 -41.94
CA PHE A 165 1.44 13.83 -43.38
C PHE A 165 1.57 12.37 -43.85
N ARG A 166 2.15 11.46 -43.04
CA ARG A 166 2.48 10.08 -43.43
C ARG A 166 1.56 9.01 -42.84
N ASP A 167 0.89 9.27 -41.72
CA ASP A 167 0.03 8.28 -41.05
C ASP A 167 -1.32 8.89 -40.58
N PRO A 168 -2.44 8.53 -41.22
CA PRO A 168 -3.78 8.96 -40.81
C PRO A 168 -4.18 8.56 -39.38
N PHE A 169 -3.67 7.44 -38.86
CA PHE A 169 -3.97 6.97 -37.50
C PHE A 169 -3.27 7.85 -36.44
N TYR A 170 -2.05 8.29 -36.74
CA TYR A 170 -1.30 9.22 -35.89
C TYR A 170 -1.94 10.63 -35.87
N ALA A 171 -2.42 11.10 -37.03
CA ALA A 171 -3.13 12.37 -37.12
C ALA A 171 -4.46 12.35 -36.35
N ALA A 172 -5.22 11.25 -36.43
CA ALA A 172 -6.45 11.06 -35.65
C ALA A 172 -6.16 11.03 -34.14
N ALA A 173 -5.19 10.23 -33.69
CA ALA A 173 -4.80 10.16 -32.28
C ALA A 173 -4.32 11.52 -31.72
N ALA A 174 -3.59 12.31 -32.53
CA ALA A 174 -3.16 13.65 -32.16
C ALA A 174 -4.33 14.65 -32.09
N GLN A 175 -5.33 14.54 -32.98
CA GLN A 175 -6.55 15.35 -32.93
C GLN A 175 -7.39 15.00 -31.70
N ASP A 176 -7.57 13.72 -31.41
CA ASP A 176 -8.29 13.22 -30.23
C ASP A 176 -7.62 13.72 -28.94
N LEU A 177 -6.29 13.66 -28.87
CA LEU A 177 -5.54 14.15 -27.72
C LEU A 177 -5.69 15.66 -27.52
N ASN A 178 -5.57 16.46 -28.59
CA ASN A 178 -5.74 17.90 -28.48
C ASN A 178 -7.17 18.25 -28.04
N GLN A 179 -8.17 17.60 -28.62
CA GLN A 179 -9.57 17.76 -28.22
C GLN A 179 -9.78 17.41 -26.74
N TYR A 180 -9.13 16.34 -26.26
CA TYR A 180 -9.15 15.95 -24.85
C TYR A 180 -8.52 17.01 -23.92
N ILE A 181 -7.35 17.54 -24.28
CA ILE A 181 -6.69 18.63 -23.53
C ILE A 181 -7.59 19.88 -23.48
N TYR A 182 -8.20 20.25 -24.60
CA TYR A 182 -9.14 21.38 -24.65
C TYR A 182 -10.35 21.16 -23.73
N GLN A 183 -10.90 19.94 -23.68
CA GLN A 183 -12.00 19.60 -22.77
C GLN A 183 -11.58 19.68 -21.30
N LEU A 184 -10.37 19.22 -20.95
CA LEU A 184 -9.84 19.31 -19.59
C LEU A 184 -9.59 20.76 -19.15
N LEU A 185 -9.10 21.61 -20.05
CA LEU A 185 -8.81 23.02 -19.79
C LEU A 185 -10.06 23.91 -19.86
N ALA A 186 -11.14 23.49 -20.52
CA ALA A 186 -12.40 24.23 -20.60
C ALA A 186 -13.03 24.50 -19.21
N GLY A 187 -12.72 23.66 -18.20
CA GLY A 187 -13.16 23.85 -16.81
C GLY A 187 -12.40 24.95 -16.05
N LEU A 188 -11.36 25.55 -16.63
CA LEU A 188 -10.55 26.61 -16.02
C LEU A 188 -10.99 28.00 -16.53
N HIS A 189 -11.04 28.98 -15.62
CA HIS A 189 -11.28 30.37 -16.00
C HIS A 189 -10.13 30.92 -16.87
N GLU A 190 -10.39 31.97 -17.65
CA GLU A 190 -9.40 32.54 -18.59
C GLU A 190 -8.04 32.85 -17.95
N LYS A 191 -8.05 33.48 -16.76
CA LYS A 191 -6.82 33.77 -16.00
C LYS A 191 -6.13 32.50 -15.48
N GLU A 192 -6.89 31.48 -15.10
CA GLU A 192 -6.35 30.19 -14.66
C GLU A 192 -5.70 29.45 -15.84
N ARG A 193 -6.35 29.47 -17.01
CA ARG A 193 -5.81 28.90 -18.26
C ARG A 193 -4.51 29.58 -18.67
N LEU A 194 -4.45 30.91 -18.60
CA LEU A 194 -3.24 31.65 -18.95
C LEU A 194 -2.06 31.31 -18.02
N VAL A 195 -2.30 31.29 -16.71
CA VAL A 195 -1.27 30.90 -15.72
C VAL A 195 -0.82 29.45 -15.91
N CYS A 196 -1.76 28.52 -16.16
CA CYS A 196 -1.44 27.13 -16.43
C CYS A 196 -0.68 26.95 -17.75
N TYR A 197 -1.05 27.69 -18.79
CA TYR A 197 -0.38 27.67 -20.08
C TYR A 197 1.08 28.13 -19.95
N HIS A 198 1.31 29.30 -19.33
CA HIS A 198 2.68 29.79 -19.11
C HIS A 198 3.53 28.83 -18.27
N HIS A 199 2.93 28.17 -17.27
CA HIS A 199 3.66 27.23 -16.40
C HIS A 199 3.93 25.88 -17.09
N TRP A 200 2.90 25.23 -17.61
CA TRP A 200 2.96 23.85 -18.11
C TRP A 200 3.40 23.74 -19.57
N ILE A 201 3.24 24.80 -20.37
CA ILE A 201 3.56 24.80 -21.81
C ILE A 201 4.77 25.67 -22.13
N GLU A 202 4.88 26.82 -21.47
CA GLU A 202 6.00 27.75 -21.71
C GLU A 202 7.12 27.62 -20.69
N HIS A 203 7.00 26.71 -19.71
CA HIS A 203 7.98 26.48 -18.64
C HIS A 203 8.36 27.70 -17.81
N MET A 204 7.51 28.71 -17.75
CA MET A 204 7.82 29.90 -16.98
C MET A 204 7.76 29.58 -15.48
N SER A 205 8.72 30.13 -14.73
CA SER A 205 8.70 30.05 -13.27
C SER A 205 7.50 30.84 -12.70
N PRO A 206 6.99 30.48 -11.51
CA PRO A 206 5.90 31.23 -10.87
C PRO A 206 6.21 32.74 -10.67
N GLN A 207 7.49 33.11 -10.58
CA GLN A 207 7.96 34.49 -10.50
C GLN A 207 7.84 35.21 -11.86
N GLU A 208 8.25 34.57 -12.95
CA GLU A 208 8.11 35.13 -14.31
C GLU A 208 6.64 35.25 -14.72
N ILE A 209 5.82 34.26 -14.36
CA ILE A 209 4.36 34.30 -14.59
C ILE A 209 3.73 35.46 -13.81
N ALA A 210 4.15 35.67 -12.56
CA ALA A 210 3.65 36.78 -11.74
C ALA A 210 3.91 38.14 -12.41
N ILE A 211 5.10 38.32 -12.98
CA ILE A 211 5.48 39.51 -13.75
C ILE A 211 4.64 39.62 -15.03
N HIS A 212 4.53 38.52 -15.80
CA HIS A 212 3.83 38.51 -17.09
C HIS A 212 2.31 38.71 -16.96
N THR A 213 1.71 38.20 -15.88
CA THR A 213 0.26 38.23 -15.64
C THR A 213 -0.20 39.33 -14.70
N ASN A 214 0.74 40.15 -14.19
CA ASN A 214 0.50 41.19 -13.18
C ASN A 214 -0.22 40.64 -11.92
N LEU A 215 0.24 39.48 -11.45
CA LEU A 215 -0.24 38.81 -10.24
C LEU A 215 0.87 38.76 -9.18
N SER A 216 0.52 38.52 -7.92
CA SER A 216 1.53 38.16 -6.93
C SER A 216 1.98 36.72 -7.13
N THR A 217 3.24 36.40 -6.82
CA THR A 217 3.75 35.03 -6.87
C THR A 217 2.90 34.08 -6.01
N ALA A 218 2.43 34.54 -4.85
CA ALA A 218 1.51 33.77 -4.00
C ALA A 218 0.17 33.46 -4.71
N ASN A 219 -0.40 34.41 -5.46
CA ASN A 219 -1.61 34.17 -6.25
C ASN A 219 -1.35 33.18 -7.39
N VAL A 220 -0.19 33.24 -8.05
CA VAL A 220 0.19 32.27 -9.09
C VAL A 220 0.26 30.85 -8.52
N TYR A 221 0.94 30.64 -7.39
CA TYR A 221 0.98 29.33 -6.71
C TYR A 221 -0.43 28.84 -6.33
N GLN A 222 -1.30 29.72 -5.83
CA GLN A 222 -2.68 29.39 -5.51
C GLN A 222 -3.47 28.97 -6.76
N ILE A 223 -3.32 29.70 -7.87
CA ILE A 223 -3.98 29.38 -9.15
C ILE A 223 -3.49 28.04 -9.67
N LEU A 224 -2.19 27.78 -9.68
CA LEU A 224 -1.62 26.50 -10.14
C LEU A 224 -2.12 25.33 -9.30
N SER A 225 -2.12 25.47 -7.97
CA SER A 225 -2.62 24.45 -7.05
C SER A 225 -4.11 24.15 -7.28
N ARG A 226 -4.96 25.18 -7.38
CA ARG A 226 -6.40 25.03 -7.62
C ARG A 226 -6.70 24.46 -9.00
N SER A 227 -5.98 24.93 -10.02
CA SER A 227 -6.17 24.48 -11.40
C SER A 227 -5.76 23.02 -11.57
N ARG A 228 -4.66 22.59 -10.95
CA ARG A 228 -4.27 21.16 -10.90
C ARG A 228 -5.39 20.31 -10.30
N LYS A 229 -5.96 20.71 -9.15
CA LYS A 229 -7.08 19.98 -8.52
C LYS A 229 -8.31 19.91 -9.43
N LYS A 230 -8.66 21.02 -10.11
CA LYS A 230 -9.79 21.08 -11.06
C LYS A 230 -9.56 20.16 -12.27
N VAL A 231 -8.39 20.23 -12.89
CA VAL A 231 -8.04 19.39 -14.05
C VAL A 231 -8.03 17.91 -13.69
N THR A 232 -7.41 17.54 -12.57
CA THR A 232 -7.44 16.14 -12.08
C THR A 232 -8.87 15.66 -11.82
N ARG A 233 -9.73 16.50 -11.22
CA ARG A 233 -11.15 16.17 -11.02
C ARG A 233 -11.87 15.93 -12.33
N HIS A 234 -11.72 16.83 -13.30
CA HIS A 234 -12.35 16.68 -14.62
C HIS A 234 -11.85 15.45 -15.37
N HIS A 235 -10.54 15.16 -15.31
CA HIS A 235 -9.96 13.95 -15.89
C HIS A 235 -10.59 12.68 -15.34
N ILE A 236 -10.68 12.55 -14.01
CA ILE A 236 -11.28 11.37 -13.37
C ILE A 236 -12.77 11.26 -13.72
N GLN A 237 -13.50 12.38 -13.74
CA GLN A 237 -14.91 12.39 -14.13
C GLN A 237 -15.11 11.96 -15.60
N GLN A 238 -14.23 12.39 -16.52
CA GLN A 238 -14.26 11.93 -17.91
C GLN A 238 -13.93 10.44 -18.01
N ALA A 239 -12.91 9.96 -17.31
CA ALA A 239 -12.57 8.54 -17.29
C ALA A 239 -13.70 7.66 -16.71
N VAL A 240 -14.47 8.17 -15.74
CA VAL A 240 -15.70 7.49 -15.28
C VAL A 240 -16.76 7.48 -16.38
N ASN A 241 -16.95 8.58 -17.13
CA ASN A 241 -17.89 8.59 -18.26
C ASN A 241 -17.46 7.61 -19.36
N GLU A 242 -16.17 7.55 -19.68
CA GLU A 242 -15.59 6.60 -20.63
C GLU A 242 -15.85 5.16 -20.17
N MET A 243 -15.55 4.82 -18.91
CA MET A 243 -15.87 3.51 -18.30
C MET A 243 -17.36 3.13 -18.38
N LEU A 244 -18.27 4.12 -18.34
CA LEU A 244 -19.72 3.89 -18.46
C LEU A 244 -20.19 3.75 -19.93
N THR A 245 -19.45 4.33 -20.88
CA THR A 245 -19.78 4.32 -22.31
C THR A 245 -19.11 3.17 -23.05
N GLU A 246 -17.93 2.74 -22.60
CA GLU A 246 -17.30 1.47 -22.93
C GLU A 246 -18.15 0.31 -22.36
N ASN A 247 -19.30 0.09 -22.97
CA ASN A 247 -20.19 -1.03 -22.64
C ASN A 247 -19.41 -2.33 -22.78
N ILE A 248 -19.09 -2.98 -21.66
CA ILE A 248 -18.90 -4.43 -21.65
C ILE A 248 -20.30 -5.00 -21.91
N PRO A 249 -20.61 -5.58 -23.09
CA PRO A 249 -22.00 -5.87 -23.50
C PRO A 249 -22.74 -6.82 -22.55
N SER A 250 -22.02 -7.48 -21.64
CA SER A 250 -22.55 -8.43 -20.65
C SER A 250 -22.91 -7.82 -19.29
N LEU A 251 -22.58 -6.56 -19.00
CA LEU A 251 -22.90 -5.93 -17.71
C LEU A 251 -24.23 -5.16 -17.79
N LEU A 252 -25.09 -5.34 -16.78
CA LEU A 252 -26.33 -4.58 -16.63
C LEU A 252 -26.02 -3.15 -16.16
N GLN A 253 -26.91 -2.18 -16.44
CA GLN A 253 -26.73 -0.79 -16.00
C GLN A 253 -27.08 -0.56 -14.52
N CYS A 254 -27.82 -1.50 -13.92
CA CYS A 254 -28.21 -1.45 -12.52
C CYS A 254 -28.30 -2.88 -11.99
N VAL A 255 -27.59 -3.15 -10.90
CA VAL A 255 -27.61 -4.44 -10.21
C VAL A 255 -27.65 -4.17 -8.72
N VAL A 256 -28.60 -4.79 -8.03
CA VAL A 256 -28.69 -4.74 -6.56
C VAL A 256 -28.87 -6.16 -6.06
N LEU A 257 -27.93 -6.64 -5.26
CA LEU A 257 -27.99 -7.95 -4.63
C LEU A 257 -28.86 -7.92 -3.36
N ARG A 258 -29.03 -9.07 -2.70
CA ARG A 258 -29.67 -9.09 -1.37
C ARG A 258 -28.92 -8.14 -0.42
N GLU A 259 -29.64 -7.46 0.46
CA GLU A 259 -29.01 -6.53 1.40
C GLU A 259 -28.23 -7.31 2.49
N PRO A 260 -26.94 -6.99 2.73
CA PRO A 260 -26.16 -7.62 3.78
C PRO A 260 -26.76 -7.40 5.18
N GLN A 261 -26.82 -8.47 5.99
CA GLN A 261 -27.42 -8.38 7.34
C GLN A 261 -26.37 -8.30 8.46
N THR A 262 -25.13 -8.72 8.21
CA THR A 262 -24.07 -8.80 9.23
C THR A 262 -23.83 -7.49 10.00
N PHE A 263 -24.00 -6.31 9.37
CA PHE A 263 -23.75 -5.02 10.03
C PHE A 263 -24.92 -4.51 10.89
N ARG A 264 -26.13 -5.05 10.73
CA ARG A 264 -27.29 -4.67 11.57
C ARG A 264 -27.23 -5.29 12.96
N SER A 265 -26.53 -6.41 13.10
CA SER A 265 -26.30 -7.08 14.38
C SER A 265 -24.89 -7.68 14.36
N PRO A 266 -23.87 -6.84 14.58
CA PRO A 266 -22.49 -7.27 14.43
C PRO A 266 -22.12 -8.36 15.41
N GLN A 267 -21.54 -9.45 14.89
CA GLN A 267 -21.08 -10.57 15.70
C GLN A 267 -19.64 -10.36 16.22
N THR A 268 -18.86 -9.55 15.52
CA THR A 268 -17.44 -9.26 15.80
C THR A 268 -17.17 -7.76 15.77
N CYS A 269 -16.15 -7.34 16.52
CA CYS A 269 -15.56 -6.01 16.43
C CYS A 269 -14.68 -5.82 15.18
N SER A 270 -14.29 -6.89 14.47
CA SER A 270 -13.53 -6.80 13.24
C SER A 270 -14.45 -6.58 12.04
N SER A 271 -14.55 -5.33 11.60
CA SER A 271 -15.35 -4.99 10.42
C SER A 271 -14.87 -5.69 9.15
N ALA A 272 -13.56 -5.90 9.01
CA ALA A 272 -12.97 -6.65 7.89
C ALA A 272 -13.47 -8.10 7.84
N ALA A 273 -13.43 -8.81 8.97
CA ALA A 273 -13.85 -10.20 9.03
C ALA A 273 -15.37 -10.34 8.82
N ALA A 274 -16.15 -9.43 9.40
CA ALA A 274 -17.59 -9.34 9.17
C ALA A 274 -17.92 -9.16 7.68
N ALA A 275 -17.25 -8.21 7.01
CA ALA A 275 -17.46 -7.94 5.59
C ALA A 275 -17.05 -9.14 4.71
N ILE A 276 -15.90 -9.76 5.00
CA ILE A 276 -15.43 -10.94 4.25
C ILE A 276 -16.38 -12.12 4.44
N HIS A 277 -16.76 -12.44 5.67
CA HIS A 277 -17.67 -13.53 5.98
C HIS A 277 -19.01 -13.37 5.24
N GLU A 278 -19.58 -12.18 5.29
CA GLU A 278 -20.82 -11.87 4.60
C GLU A 278 -20.65 -11.94 3.07
N MET A 279 -19.56 -11.41 2.49
CA MET A 279 -19.27 -11.54 1.06
C MET A 279 -19.20 -13.00 0.62
N LEU A 280 -18.49 -13.86 1.36
CA LEU A 280 -18.34 -15.27 1.02
C LEU A 280 -19.66 -16.04 1.07
N SER A 281 -20.62 -15.60 1.88
CA SER A 281 -21.96 -16.21 1.95
C SER A 281 -22.80 -16.06 0.67
N TYR A 282 -22.35 -15.29 -0.32
CA TYR A 282 -23.00 -15.17 -1.63
C TYR A 282 -22.55 -16.25 -2.63
N ILE A 283 -21.47 -16.98 -2.35
CA ILE A 283 -20.93 -18.03 -3.23
C ILE A 283 -21.60 -19.38 -2.96
N GLY A 284 -21.92 -19.70 -1.70
CA GLY A 284 -22.42 -21.01 -1.27
C GLY A 284 -22.37 -21.19 0.25
N PRO A 285 -22.29 -22.44 0.77
CA PRO A 285 -22.03 -22.69 2.19
C PRO A 285 -20.78 -21.91 2.64
N SER A 286 -20.99 -20.89 3.47
CA SER A 286 -19.94 -19.97 3.85
C SER A 286 -18.98 -20.62 4.83
N VAL A 287 -17.69 -20.34 4.66
CA VAL A 287 -16.70 -20.50 5.73
C VAL A 287 -17.22 -19.79 6.97
N SER A 288 -17.18 -20.43 8.14
CA SER A 288 -17.67 -19.85 9.39
C SER A 288 -16.89 -18.57 9.76
N LEU A 289 -17.51 -17.67 10.51
CA LEU A 289 -16.82 -16.46 10.99
C LEU A 289 -15.55 -16.76 11.81
N PRO A 290 -15.51 -17.77 12.71
CA PRO A 290 -14.27 -18.18 13.38
C PRO A 290 -13.17 -18.61 12.40
N MET A 291 -13.51 -19.34 11.33
CA MET A 291 -12.53 -19.71 10.30
C MET A 291 -12.07 -18.49 9.49
N VAL A 292 -12.94 -17.54 9.16
CA VAL A 292 -12.54 -16.27 8.54
C VAL A 292 -11.57 -15.49 9.44
N MET A 293 -11.89 -15.37 10.73
CA MET A 293 -11.04 -14.69 11.72
C MET A 293 -9.68 -15.37 11.92
N GLY A 294 -9.67 -16.70 11.98
CA GLY A 294 -8.44 -17.49 12.17
C GLY A 294 -7.56 -17.54 10.93
N CYS A 295 -8.12 -17.90 9.77
CA CYS A 295 -7.35 -18.06 8.52
C CYS A 295 -6.81 -16.74 7.97
N SER A 296 -7.49 -15.62 8.22
CA SER A 296 -6.97 -14.27 7.91
C SER A 296 -5.89 -13.81 8.88
N GLY A 297 -5.74 -14.48 10.02
CA GLY A 297 -4.86 -14.11 11.11
C GLY A 297 -5.43 -13.02 12.02
N LEU A 298 -6.58 -12.42 11.70
CA LEU A 298 -7.17 -11.31 12.46
C LEU A 298 -7.46 -11.67 13.92
N ALA A 299 -7.78 -12.94 14.21
CA ALA A 299 -7.94 -13.45 15.58
C ALA A 299 -6.67 -13.34 16.45
N PHE A 300 -5.49 -13.31 15.82
CA PHE A 300 -4.18 -13.40 16.48
C PHE A 300 -3.40 -12.09 16.45
N ARG A 301 -3.85 -11.12 15.65
CA ARG A 301 -3.13 -9.86 15.49
C ARG A 301 -3.24 -8.99 16.74
N ILE A 302 -2.14 -8.29 17.01
CA ILE A 302 -2.08 -7.15 17.91
C ILE A 302 -1.06 -6.18 17.31
N THR A 303 -1.49 -4.95 17.06
CA THR A 303 -0.63 -3.91 16.52
C THR A 303 -1.05 -2.60 17.17
N ILE A 304 -0.08 -1.83 17.64
CA ILE A 304 -0.34 -0.57 18.34
C ILE A 304 0.56 0.54 17.82
N TYR A 305 0.06 1.77 17.90
CA TYR A 305 0.88 2.96 17.85
C TYR A 305 1.39 3.26 19.27
N PRO A 306 2.69 3.11 19.55
CA PRO A 306 3.22 3.23 20.91
C PRO A 306 3.17 4.67 21.45
N ALA A 307 2.99 5.68 20.58
CA ALA A 307 2.95 7.08 20.98
C ALA A 307 1.76 7.40 21.89
N ASP A 308 0.58 6.86 21.57
CA ASP A 308 -0.68 7.23 22.21
C ASP A 308 -1.71 6.08 22.29
N ILE A 309 -1.40 4.89 21.78
CA ILE A 309 -2.36 3.79 21.62
C ILE A 309 -3.53 4.22 20.73
N HIS A 310 -3.19 4.79 19.58
CA HIS A 310 -4.15 5.27 18.58
C HIS A 310 -5.23 4.23 18.23
N ILE A 311 -6.45 4.70 17.97
CA ILE A 311 -7.60 3.85 17.60
C ILE A 311 -7.35 2.98 16.36
N ALA A 312 -6.51 3.45 15.43
CA ALA A 312 -6.17 2.73 14.21
C ALA A 312 -5.25 1.51 14.42
N GLY A 313 -4.77 1.26 15.65
CA GLY A 313 -3.89 0.12 15.95
C GLY A 313 -4.37 -1.22 15.36
N PRO A 314 -5.64 -1.64 15.58
CA PRO A 314 -6.14 -2.91 15.07
C PRO A 314 -6.28 -2.97 13.56
N THR A 315 -6.23 -1.84 12.85
CA THR A 315 -6.27 -1.74 11.38
C THR A 315 -4.93 -1.29 10.79
N ALA A 316 -3.85 -1.23 11.59
CA ALA A 316 -2.55 -0.75 11.15
C ALA A 316 -1.73 -1.81 10.41
N TYR A 317 -2.26 -2.31 9.31
CA TYR A 317 -1.60 -3.30 8.44
C TYR A 317 -1.98 -3.09 6.97
N ASN A 318 -1.17 -3.61 6.04
CA ASN A 318 -1.51 -3.53 4.62
C ASN A 318 -2.73 -4.43 4.32
N PHE A 319 -3.85 -3.79 3.97
CA PHE A 319 -5.14 -4.49 3.79
C PHE A 319 -5.08 -5.49 2.65
N LYS A 320 -4.53 -5.07 1.50
CA LYS A 320 -4.42 -5.93 0.32
C LYS A 320 -3.66 -7.22 0.61
N GLU A 321 -2.53 -7.12 1.29
CA GLU A 321 -1.66 -8.26 1.56
C GLU A 321 -2.22 -9.15 2.67
N VAL A 322 -2.69 -8.58 3.79
CA VAL A 322 -3.20 -9.37 4.93
C VAL A 322 -4.53 -10.04 4.58
N LEU A 323 -5.53 -9.28 4.11
CA LEU A 323 -6.86 -9.82 3.82
C LEU A 323 -6.83 -10.72 2.58
N GLY A 324 -6.06 -10.33 1.56
CA GLY A 324 -5.86 -11.15 0.37
C GLY A 324 -5.19 -12.49 0.69
N ARG A 325 -4.15 -12.51 1.52
CA ARG A 325 -3.53 -13.76 1.96
C ARG A 325 -4.50 -14.62 2.77
N GLY A 326 -5.30 -14.02 3.66
CA GLY A 326 -6.34 -14.72 4.39
C GLY A 326 -7.34 -15.44 3.49
N LEU A 327 -7.82 -14.75 2.45
CA LEU A 327 -8.70 -15.36 1.43
C LEU A 327 -8.03 -16.53 0.70
N ARG A 328 -6.73 -16.41 0.36
CA ARG A 328 -5.97 -17.51 -0.27
C ARG A 328 -5.80 -18.71 0.65
N HIS A 329 -5.62 -18.50 1.96
CA HIS A 329 -5.57 -19.59 2.93
C HIS A 329 -6.89 -20.38 3.00
N MET A 330 -8.01 -19.72 2.70
CA MET A 330 -9.35 -20.32 2.62
C MET A 330 -9.70 -20.80 1.19
N GLY A 331 -8.72 -20.85 0.29
CA GLY A 331 -8.92 -21.35 -1.07
C GLY A 331 -9.51 -20.36 -2.08
N TYR A 332 -9.71 -19.08 -1.71
CA TYR A 332 -10.24 -18.05 -2.60
C TYR A 332 -9.14 -17.27 -3.31
N LEU A 333 -9.43 -16.81 -4.52
CA LEU A 333 -8.55 -15.89 -5.25
C LEU A 333 -9.03 -14.44 -5.09
N PRO A 334 -8.31 -13.62 -4.31
CA PRO A 334 -8.67 -12.22 -4.11
C PRO A 334 -8.20 -11.33 -5.26
N SER A 335 -8.97 -10.30 -5.55
CA SER A 335 -8.54 -9.13 -6.32
C SER A 335 -8.74 -7.88 -5.47
N ALA A 336 -7.78 -6.95 -5.50
CA ALA A 336 -7.82 -5.77 -4.64
C ALA A 336 -7.30 -4.52 -5.36
N VAL A 337 -7.97 -3.39 -5.08
CA VAL A 337 -7.53 -2.04 -5.41
C VAL A 337 -7.31 -1.30 -4.11
N GLU A 338 -6.11 -0.76 -3.90
CA GLU A 338 -5.75 -0.09 -2.64
C GLU A 338 -5.04 1.23 -2.96
N ALA A 339 -5.44 2.33 -2.36
CA ALA A 339 -4.72 3.59 -2.28
C ALA A 339 -4.91 4.10 -0.85
N ALA A 340 -4.20 3.47 0.08
CA ALA A 340 -4.18 3.78 1.50
C ALA A 340 -2.91 4.57 1.86
N SER A 341 -2.98 5.35 2.94
CA SER A 341 -1.85 6.04 3.54
C SER A 341 -0.93 5.04 4.26
N SER A 342 0.35 5.41 4.40
CA SER A 342 1.30 4.71 5.28
C SER A 342 1.23 5.17 6.73
N GLU A 343 0.44 6.21 7.01
CA GLU A 343 0.28 6.83 8.34
C GLU A 343 -1.10 6.56 8.92
N ALA A 344 -1.23 6.65 10.24
CA ALA A 344 -2.53 6.55 10.91
C ALA A 344 -3.48 7.66 10.40
N GLY A 345 -4.67 7.26 9.97
CA GLY A 345 -5.76 8.18 9.69
C GLY A 345 -6.22 8.96 10.93
N LEU A 346 -7.05 9.97 10.74
CA LEU A 346 -7.60 10.75 11.86
C LEU A 346 -8.54 9.89 12.71
N ASN A 347 -8.52 10.07 14.04
CA ASN A 347 -9.52 9.45 14.90
C ASN A 347 -10.90 10.08 14.63
N ALA A 348 -11.75 9.36 13.90
CA ALA A 348 -13.08 9.81 13.50
C ALA A 348 -14.04 10.09 14.68
N ASN A 349 -13.76 9.56 15.88
CA ASN A 349 -14.54 9.87 17.09
C ASN A 349 -14.19 11.24 17.68
N LEU A 350 -13.06 11.83 17.28
CA LEU A 350 -12.53 13.09 17.81
C LEU A 350 -12.55 14.24 16.78
N VAL A 351 -12.85 13.95 15.51
CA VAL A 351 -13.02 15.00 14.49
C VAL A 351 -14.35 15.73 14.66
N ASP A 352 -14.41 16.98 14.19
CA ASP A 352 -15.67 17.73 14.14
C ASP A 352 -16.71 16.97 13.28
N PRO A 353 -17.95 16.74 13.76
CA PRO A 353 -18.98 16.02 13.02
C PRO A 353 -19.25 16.54 11.60
N ALA A 354 -18.97 17.82 11.32
CA ALA A 354 -19.07 18.38 9.97
C ALA A 354 -18.12 17.70 8.95
N TRP A 355 -17.01 17.10 9.41
CA TRP A 355 -16.06 16.35 8.58
C TRP A 355 -16.59 14.99 8.10
N LEU A 356 -17.64 14.47 8.75
CA LEU A 356 -18.26 13.19 8.39
C LEU A 356 -19.40 13.36 7.38
N GLN A 357 -19.85 14.60 7.15
CA GLN A 357 -20.97 14.90 6.24
C GLN A 357 -20.54 14.87 4.76
N ASP A 358 -21.48 14.57 3.87
CA ASP A 358 -21.27 14.53 2.41
C ASP A 358 -20.71 15.84 1.84
N ALA A 359 -21.11 16.99 2.40
CA ALA A 359 -20.60 18.30 2.01
C ALA A 359 -19.09 18.47 2.25
N ALA A 360 -18.51 17.73 3.20
CA ALA A 360 -17.06 17.68 3.40
C ALA A 360 -16.39 16.75 2.36
N LYS A 361 -17.02 15.61 2.04
CA LYS A 361 -16.56 14.69 0.98
C LYS A 361 -16.41 15.43 -0.34
N ASP A 362 -17.36 16.28 -0.71
CA ASP A 362 -17.35 17.07 -1.95
C ASP A 362 -16.15 18.02 -2.13
N LYS A 363 -15.47 18.36 -1.03
CA LYS A 363 -14.28 19.24 -1.02
C LYS A 363 -12.95 18.47 -1.09
N ARG A 364 -12.96 17.17 -0.78
CA ARG A 364 -11.75 16.29 -0.80
C ARG A 364 -11.29 15.98 -2.22
N ILE A 365 -10.07 15.48 -2.40
CA ILE A 365 -9.55 15.21 -3.75
C ILE A 365 -10.10 13.87 -4.26
N LEU A 366 -10.45 13.77 -5.55
CA LEU A 366 -10.80 12.48 -6.14
C LEU A 366 -9.56 11.61 -6.26
N ASN A 367 -9.67 10.37 -5.77
CA ASN A 367 -8.57 9.43 -5.83
C ASN A 367 -8.40 8.89 -7.27
N PRO A 368 -7.18 8.88 -7.83
CA PRO A 368 -6.93 8.37 -9.19
C PRO A 368 -7.33 6.90 -9.39
N ARG A 369 -7.40 6.10 -8.33
CA ARG A 369 -7.82 4.68 -8.41
C ARG A 369 -9.33 4.50 -8.47
N LEU A 370 -10.12 5.57 -8.43
CA LEU A 370 -11.58 5.51 -8.43
C LEU A 370 -12.16 4.71 -9.60
N VAL A 371 -11.70 4.97 -10.82
CA VAL A 371 -12.20 4.28 -12.03
C VAL A 371 -11.98 2.77 -11.94
N ARG A 372 -10.80 2.36 -11.49
CA ARG A 372 -10.44 0.95 -11.29
C ARG A 372 -11.28 0.31 -10.17
N ALA A 373 -11.48 1.04 -9.07
CA ALA A 373 -12.31 0.60 -7.96
C ALA A 373 -13.77 0.38 -8.40
N LEU A 374 -14.38 1.35 -9.08
CA LEU A 374 -15.74 1.24 -9.63
C LEU A 374 -15.85 0.09 -10.64
N SER A 375 -14.89 -0.06 -11.54
CA SER A 375 -14.86 -1.18 -12.50
C SER A 375 -14.85 -2.53 -11.79
N MET A 376 -14.03 -2.67 -10.74
CA MET A 376 -13.93 -3.91 -9.97
C MET A 376 -15.22 -4.21 -9.18
N ILE A 377 -15.84 -3.18 -8.58
CA ILE A 377 -17.13 -3.30 -7.90
C ILE A 377 -18.22 -3.73 -8.89
N ARG A 378 -18.36 -3.01 -10.01
CA ARG A 378 -19.36 -3.31 -11.06
C ARG A 378 -19.20 -4.74 -11.56
N TYR A 379 -17.96 -5.16 -11.85
CA TYR A 379 -17.65 -6.51 -12.30
C TYR A 379 -18.08 -7.58 -11.27
N SER A 380 -17.68 -7.40 -10.00
CA SER A 380 -18.01 -8.35 -8.92
C SER A 380 -19.51 -8.44 -8.65
N VAL A 381 -20.18 -7.30 -8.48
CA VAL A 381 -21.60 -7.23 -8.15
C VAL A 381 -22.45 -7.83 -9.26
N SER A 382 -22.10 -7.60 -10.53
CA SER A 382 -22.81 -8.20 -11.68
C SER A 382 -22.69 -9.71 -11.75
N ARG A 383 -21.68 -10.28 -11.08
CA ARG A 383 -21.45 -11.72 -10.95
C ARG A 383 -22.09 -12.29 -9.68
N GLY A 384 -22.87 -11.49 -8.95
CA GLY A 384 -23.59 -11.94 -7.76
C GLY A 384 -22.81 -11.75 -6.45
N LEU A 385 -21.64 -11.11 -6.46
CA LEU A 385 -20.80 -10.97 -5.27
C LEU A 385 -20.62 -9.50 -4.85
N PRO A 386 -20.93 -9.15 -3.58
CA PRO A 386 -20.64 -7.82 -3.08
C PRO A 386 -19.12 -7.60 -2.98
N ALA A 387 -18.70 -6.34 -2.94
CA ALA A 387 -17.31 -5.95 -2.77
C ALA A 387 -17.06 -5.43 -1.35
N VAL A 388 -15.99 -5.90 -0.70
CA VAL A 388 -15.51 -5.35 0.58
C VAL A 388 -14.82 -4.02 0.30
N VAL A 389 -15.16 -3.00 1.07
CA VAL A 389 -14.63 -1.63 0.89
C VAL A 389 -14.25 -1.00 2.22
N TRP A 390 -13.41 0.03 2.18
CA TRP A 390 -12.97 0.80 3.35
C TRP A 390 -13.47 2.25 3.29
N ASP A 391 -13.74 2.83 4.46
CA ASP A 391 -14.00 4.27 4.64
C ASP A 391 -15.23 4.78 3.83
N LEU A 392 -16.36 4.08 3.96
CA LEU A 392 -17.65 4.50 3.36
C LEU A 392 -18.26 5.70 4.10
N ASN A 393 -18.71 5.49 5.35
CA ASN A 393 -19.22 6.54 6.22
C ASN A 393 -18.29 6.82 7.41
N ILE A 394 -17.57 5.79 7.86
CA ILE A 394 -16.54 5.86 8.90
C ILE A 394 -15.31 5.06 8.45
N PRO A 395 -14.12 5.32 9.01
CA PRO A 395 -12.89 4.53 8.78
C PRO A 395 -12.97 3.07 9.29
N GLU A 396 -13.87 2.30 8.70
CA GLU A 396 -14.11 0.88 8.95
C GLU A 396 -14.42 0.18 7.62
N PHE A 397 -14.40 -1.16 7.63
CA PHE A 397 -14.78 -1.96 6.46
C PHE A 397 -16.31 -2.08 6.35
N GLY A 398 -16.80 -2.00 5.11
CA GLY A 398 -18.19 -2.20 4.72
C GLY A 398 -18.32 -3.03 3.46
N LEU A 399 -19.54 -3.13 2.95
CA LEU A 399 -19.86 -3.84 1.71
C LEU A 399 -20.57 -2.93 0.71
N ILE A 400 -20.23 -3.09 -0.56
CA ILE A 400 -21.03 -2.59 -1.68
C ILE A 400 -21.69 -3.78 -2.36
N TYR A 401 -23.01 -3.82 -2.33
CA TYR A 401 -23.82 -4.93 -2.84
C TYR A 401 -24.68 -4.53 -4.05
N GLY A 402 -24.53 -3.31 -4.54
CA GLY A 402 -25.27 -2.84 -5.71
C GLY A 402 -24.65 -1.60 -6.34
N TYR A 403 -25.02 -1.34 -7.59
CA TYR A 403 -24.69 -0.12 -8.32
C TYR A 403 -25.82 0.25 -9.28
N ASP A 404 -25.94 1.54 -9.57
CA ASP A 404 -26.82 2.13 -10.56
C ASP A 404 -26.05 3.17 -11.37
N ASP A 405 -25.76 2.83 -12.63
CA ASP A 405 -24.97 3.66 -13.55
C ASP A 405 -25.76 4.87 -14.06
N GLN A 406 -27.10 4.82 -14.04
CA GLN A 406 -27.95 5.93 -14.53
C GLN A 406 -27.90 7.11 -13.57
N ILE A 407 -27.96 6.83 -12.26
CA ILE A 407 -27.87 7.85 -11.21
C ILE A 407 -26.47 7.97 -10.60
N ARG A 408 -25.51 7.13 -11.04
CA ARG A 408 -24.11 7.09 -10.60
C ARG A 408 -23.97 6.89 -9.09
N LYS A 409 -24.68 5.90 -8.54
CA LYS A 409 -24.67 5.57 -7.11
C LYS A 409 -24.40 4.10 -6.85
N LEU A 410 -23.74 3.82 -5.74
CA LEU A 410 -23.46 2.51 -5.19
C LEU A 410 -24.43 2.25 -4.02
N HIS A 411 -24.83 1.01 -3.83
CA HIS A 411 -25.57 0.56 -2.66
C HIS A 411 -24.56 -0.01 -1.66
N GLY A 412 -24.28 0.75 -0.60
CA GLY A 412 -23.30 0.41 0.42
C GLY A 412 -23.93 0.17 1.80
N VAL A 413 -23.23 -0.56 2.65
CA VAL A 413 -23.58 -0.75 4.06
C VAL A 413 -22.32 -0.91 4.91
N ASP A 414 -22.31 -0.30 6.09
CA ASP A 414 -21.29 -0.45 7.13
C ASP A 414 -21.95 -0.53 8.52
N TYR A 415 -21.14 -0.46 9.59
CA TYR A 415 -21.61 -0.53 10.98
C TYR A 415 -22.52 0.64 11.40
N ILE A 416 -22.55 1.73 10.63
CA ILE A 416 -23.37 2.89 10.94
C ILE A 416 -24.71 2.77 10.23
N GLN A 417 -24.70 2.63 8.91
CA GLN A 417 -25.93 2.57 8.12
C GLN A 417 -25.74 1.99 6.72
N ALA A 418 -26.84 1.53 6.14
CA ALA A 418 -26.95 1.37 4.70
C ALA A 418 -27.12 2.75 4.04
N ALA A 419 -26.39 3.01 2.97
CA ALA A 419 -26.42 4.29 2.27
C ALA A 419 -26.25 4.13 0.76
N ALA A 420 -26.89 5.02 0.02
CA ALA A 420 -26.61 5.21 -1.40
C ALA A 420 -25.40 6.16 -1.54
N VAL A 421 -24.28 5.64 -2.04
CA VAL A 421 -23.00 6.35 -2.10
C VAL A 421 -22.74 6.83 -3.53
N PRO A 422 -22.66 8.14 -3.80
CA PRO A 422 -22.26 8.63 -5.12
C PRO A 422 -20.91 8.06 -5.56
N TYR A 423 -20.73 7.80 -6.86
CA TYR A 423 -19.48 7.22 -7.39
C TYR A 423 -18.25 8.04 -6.98
N ASP A 424 -18.35 9.36 -7.07
CA ASP A 424 -17.32 10.33 -6.73
C ASP A 424 -17.18 10.58 -5.23
N HIS A 425 -17.89 9.84 -4.36
CA HIS A 425 -17.67 9.84 -2.91
C HIS A 425 -16.83 8.65 -2.43
N LEU A 426 -16.68 7.60 -3.24
CA LEU A 426 -15.81 6.48 -2.92
C LEU A 426 -14.35 6.95 -2.81
N GLY A 427 -13.72 6.69 -1.67
CA GLY A 427 -12.35 7.13 -1.42
C GLY A 427 -12.19 8.54 -0.87
N ARG A 428 -13.30 9.18 -0.50
CA ARG A 428 -13.31 10.55 0.06
C ARG A 428 -13.90 10.56 1.45
N GLY A 429 -13.76 9.46 2.19
CA GLY A 429 -13.99 9.43 3.62
C GLY A 429 -12.93 10.25 4.38
N VAL A 430 -12.88 10.10 5.70
CA VAL A 430 -12.04 10.95 6.55
C VAL A 430 -10.56 10.77 6.23
N ASN A 431 -10.17 9.58 5.81
CA ASN A 431 -8.77 9.25 5.54
C ASN A 431 -8.37 9.47 4.08
N GLU A 432 -9.33 9.78 3.19
CA GLU A 432 -9.11 9.93 1.74
C GLU A 432 -8.48 8.67 1.08
N GLU A 433 -8.81 7.49 1.61
CA GLU A 433 -8.27 6.20 1.19
C GLU A 433 -9.27 5.42 0.34
N ILE A 434 -8.79 4.76 -0.73
CA ILE A 434 -9.58 3.75 -1.45
C ILE A 434 -9.06 2.37 -1.08
N PHE A 435 -9.96 1.50 -0.62
CA PHE A 435 -9.71 0.07 -0.65
C PHE A 435 -10.97 -0.65 -1.14
N VAL A 436 -10.78 -1.56 -2.09
CA VAL A 436 -11.80 -2.49 -2.58
C VAL A 436 -11.16 -3.87 -2.66
N LEU A 437 -11.88 -4.88 -2.19
CA LEU A 437 -11.50 -6.28 -2.23
C LEU A 437 -12.70 -7.12 -2.72
N THR A 438 -12.43 -8.00 -3.68
CA THR A 438 -13.40 -8.95 -4.25
C THR A 438 -12.74 -10.33 -4.38
N VAL A 439 -13.53 -11.35 -4.69
CA VAL A 439 -13.06 -12.71 -4.94
C VAL A 439 -13.62 -13.27 -6.25
N GLU A 440 -12.87 -14.17 -6.88
CA GLU A 440 -13.35 -14.91 -8.04
C GLU A 440 -14.26 -16.08 -7.62
N PRO A 441 -15.52 -16.17 -8.12
CA PRO A 441 -16.48 -17.20 -7.69
C PRO A 441 -16.10 -18.62 -8.14
N GLU A 442 -15.34 -18.78 -9.24
CA GLU A 442 -15.15 -20.06 -9.93
C GLU A 442 -13.87 -20.80 -9.52
N ARG A 443 -13.05 -20.24 -8.63
CA ARG A 443 -11.75 -20.81 -8.25
C ARG A 443 -11.62 -20.96 -6.74
N MET A 444 -12.45 -21.84 -6.18
CA MET A 444 -12.28 -22.36 -4.83
C MET A 444 -11.32 -23.56 -4.88
N ARG A 445 -10.22 -23.52 -4.14
CA ARG A 445 -9.48 -24.74 -3.77
C ARG A 445 -10.19 -25.36 -2.57
N GLU A 446 -10.34 -26.68 -2.55
CA GLU A 446 -11.14 -27.38 -1.54
C GLU A 446 -10.51 -27.41 -0.13
N GLU A 447 -9.24 -27.03 0.02
CA GLU A 447 -8.50 -27.21 1.29
C GLU A 447 -8.02 -25.90 1.93
N ILE A 448 -8.20 -25.82 3.26
CA ILE A 448 -7.69 -24.73 4.10
C ILE A 448 -6.23 -25.03 4.47
N HIS A 449 -5.33 -24.10 4.16
CA HIS A 449 -3.90 -24.27 4.39
C HIS A 449 -3.48 -23.91 5.83
N VAL A 450 -3.80 -24.77 6.81
CA VAL A 450 -3.54 -24.51 8.24
C VAL A 450 -2.06 -24.24 8.55
N GLN A 451 -1.13 -24.97 7.90
CA GLN A 451 0.31 -24.73 8.07
C GLN A 451 0.70 -23.29 7.70
N ALA A 452 0.25 -22.80 6.54
CA ALA A 452 0.52 -21.43 6.10
C ALA A 452 -0.13 -20.38 7.04
N VAL A 453 -1.32 -20.67 7.56
CA VAL A 453 -1.99 -19.85 8.57
C VAL A 453 -1.12 -19.73 9.83
N LEU A 454 -0.65 -20.85 10.39
CA LEU A 454 0.19 -20.85 11.60
C LEU A 454 1.53 -20.13 11.39
N GLN A 455 2.18 -20.33 10.25
CA GLN A 455 3.44 -19.64 9.92
C GLN A 455 3.27 -18.11 9.94
N VAL A 456 2.18 -17.61 9.37
CA VAL A 456 1.87 -16.18 9.35
C VAL A 456 1.55 -15.65 10.75
N ILE A 457 0.77 -16.40 11.53
CA ILE A 457 0.43 -16.04 12.91
C ILE A 457 1.71 -15.93 13.76
N LEU A 458 2.58 -16.93 13.68
CA LEU A 458 3.85 -16.95 14.42
C LEU A 458 4.80 -15.83 13.98
N ALA A 459 4.89 -15.54 12.69
CA ALA A 459 5.66 -14.41 12.19
C ALA A 459 5.15 -13.08 12.76
N HIS A 460 3.83 -12.92 12.87
CA HIS A 460 3.23 -11.74 13.49
C HIS A 460 3.55 -11.64 14.98
N TYR A 461 3.36 -12.72 15.76
CA TYR A 461 3.69 -12.74 17.18
C TYR A 461 5.16 -12.39 17.46
N LYS A 462 6.07 -12.84 16.58
CA LYS A 462 7.51 -12.56 16.67
C LYS A 462 7.90 -11.15 16.22
N GLY A 463 6.96 -10.35 15.71
CA GLY A 463 7.22 -9.00 15.20
C GLY A 463 7.89 -8.97 13.83
N TYR A 464 7.85 -10.07 13.08
CA TYR A 464 8.44 -10.19 11.73
C TYR A 464 7.40 -10.01 10.62
N ASP A 465 6.25 -9.41 10.92
CA ASP A 465 5.21 -9.16 9.93
C ASP A 465 5.63 -8.00 8.99
N PRO A 466 5.93 -8.28 7.71
CA PRO A 466 6.37 -7.25 6.78
C PRO A 466 5.23 -6.28 6.38
N TYR A 467 3.99 -6.59 6.79
CA TYR A 467 2.81 -5.83 6.42
C TYR A 467 2.27 -4.96 7.56
N ALA A 468 2.96 -4.87 8.70
CA ALA A 468 2.66 -3.89 9.72
C ALA A 468 2.97 -2.46 9.22
N MET A 469 2.17 -1.48 9.63
CA MET A 469 2.38 -0.09 9.21
C MET A 469 3.62 0.54 9.86
N PRO A 470 4.33 1.47 9.17
CA PRO A 470 5.42 2.23 9.77
C PRO A 470 5.02 2.91 11.08
N GLY A 471 5.93 2.97 12.04
CA GLY A 471 5.68 3.60 13.35
C GLY A 471 4.83 2.78 14.32
N THR A 472 4.48 1.54 13.97
CA THR A 472 3.74 0.61 14.84
C THR A 472 4.64 -0.45 15.46
N ILE A 473 4.14 -1.08 16.53
CA ILE A 473 4.73 -2.29 17.11
C ILE A 473 3.67 -3.39 17.05
N CYS A 474 4.05 -4.56 16.51
CA CYS A 474 3.17 -5.72 16.37
C CYS A 474 3.63 -6.93 17.19
N GLY A 475 2.73 -7.89 17.37
CA GLY A 475 3.00 -9.14 18.08
C GLY A 475 3.23 -8.97 19.58
N LEU A 476 3.99 -9.87 20.19
CA LEU A 476 4.22 -9.90 21.64
C LEU A 476 4.86 -8.59 22.16
N GLY A 477 5.71 -7.95 21.35
CA GLY A 477 6.32 -6.67 21.69
C GLY A 477 5.31 -5.54 21.92
N ALA A 478 4.10 -5.63 21.35
CA ALA A 478 3.05 -4.63 21.53
C ALA A 478 2.60 -4.51 22.99
N TYR A 479 2.54 -5.61 23.75
CA TYR A 479 2.12 -5.57 25.16
C TYR A 479 3.09 -4.74 26.02
N ALA A 480 4.40 -4.92 25.82
CA ALA A 480 5.41 -4.16 26.54
C ALA A 480 5.31 -2.65 26.23
N ALA A 481 5.17 -2.29 24.95
CA ALA A 481 5.00 -0.91 24.53
C ALA A 481 3.68 -0.29 25.04
N TRP A 482 2.59 -1.07 25.08
CA TRP A 482 1.32 -0.63 25.63
C TRP A 482 1.42 -0.31 27.14
N ARG A 483 2.05 -1.21 27.91
CA ARG A 483 2.30 -0.97 29.34
C ARG A 483 3.15 0.27 29.57
N GLU A 484 4.13 0.53 28.71
CA GLU A 484 4.96 1.72 28.83
C GLU A 484 4.17 3.01 28.58
N ALA A 485 3.35 3.05 27.52
CA ALA A 485 2.48 4.20 27.26
C ALA A 485 1.55 4.51 28.44
N LEU A 486 1.03 3.47 29.12
CA LEU A 486 0.22 3.62 30.34
C LEU A 486 1.02 4.20 31.52
N ARG A 487 2.28 3.78 31.71
CA ARG A 487 3.16 4.32 32.78
C ARG A 487 3.49 5.78 32.55
N GLU A 488 3.72 6.15 31.30
CA GLU A 488 4.03 7.53 30.91
C GLU A 488 2.79 8.44 30.87
N GLY A 489 1.58 7.86 30.97
CA GLY A 489 0.32 8.61 30.92
C GLY A 489 0.02 9.23 29.56
N LYS A 490 0.50 8.60 28.47
CA LYS A 490 0.35 9.10 27.09
C LYS A 490 -0.85 8.49 26.34
N VAL A 491 -1.65 7.66 27.01
CA VAL A 491 -2.69 6.88 26.35
C VAL A 491 -3.91 7.75 26.01
N GLU A 492 -4.35 7.68 24.76
CA GLU A 492 -5.62 8.26 24.30
C GLU A 492 -6.78 7.35 24.74
N PRO A 493 -7.74 7.83 25.56
CA PRO A 493 -8.76 6.96 26.15
C PRO A 493 -9.65 6.20 25.16
N ASN A 494 -10.08 6.84 24.07
CA ASN A 494 -10.95 6.22 23.08
C ASN A 494 -10.22 5.10 22.30
N GLY A 495 -9.01 5.39 21.81
CA GLY A 495 -8.14 4.43 21.16
C GLY A 495 -7.77 3.27 22.07
N HIS A 496 -7.49 3.53 23.36
CA HIS A 496 -7.25 2.49 24.35
C HIS A 496 -8.40 1.50 24.49
N ALA A 497 -9.61 2.01 24.71
CA ALA A 497 -10.79 1.16 24.88
C ALA A 497 -11.13 0.39 23.60
N TYR A 498 -10.98 1.02 22.43
CA TYR A 498 -11.20 0.34 21.15
C TYR A 498 -10.20 -0.80 20.93
N ASN A 499 -8.90 -0.55 21.13
CA ASN A 499 -7.88 -1.60 21.01
C ASN A 499 -8.14 -2.77 21.99
N ILE A 500 -8.58 -2.49 23.22
CA ILE A 500 -8.96 -3.54 24.19
C ILE A 500 -10.15 -4.36 23.67
N ALA A 501 -11.21 -3.68 23.20
CA ALA A 501 -12.42 -4.33 22.72
C ALA A 501 -12.12 -5.25 21.52
N VAL A 502 -11.36 -4.75 20.53
CA VAL A 502 -10.97 -5.53 19.35
C VAL A 502 -10.04 -6.68 19.74
N LEU A 503 -9.07 -6.48 20.64
CA LEU A 503 -8.17 -7.55 21.07
C LEU A 503 -8.93 -8.66 21.82
N ARG A 504 -9.84 -8.31 22.73
CA ARG A 504 -10.68 -9.30 23.44
C ARG A 504 -11.54 -10.09 22.46
N ASP A 505 -12.10 -9.43 21.46
CA ASP A 505 -12.90 -10.06 20.43
C ASP A 505 -12.07 -11.00 19.55
N ALA A 506 -10.89 -10.54 19.10
CA ALA A 506 -9.95 -11.34 18.34
C ALA A 506 -9.57 -12.63 19.08
N ARG A 507 -9.28 -12.55 20.39
CA ARG A 507 -8.93 -13.73 21.20
C ARG A 507 -10.12 -14.65 21.50
N HIS A 508 -11.34 -14.11 21.57
CA HIS A 508 -12.53 -14.94 21.57
C HIS A 508 -12.62 -15.78 20.29
N TYR A 509 -12.41 -15.18 19.11
CA TYR A 509 -12.42 -15.91 17.85
C TYR A 509 -11.21 -16.82 17.64
N ALA A 510 -10.06 -16.53 18.26
CA ALA A 510 -8.91 -17.45 18.28
C ALA A 510 -9.27 -18.77 18.97
N ARG A 511 -9.96 -18.70 20.11
CA ARG A 511 -10.52 -19.87 20.79
C ARG A 511 -11.49 -20.63 19.87
N GLU A 512 -12.48 -19.94 19.30
CA GLU A 512 -13.49 -20.58 18.46
C GLU A 512 -12.89 -21.23 17.20
N PHE A 513 -11.85 -20.62 16.62
CA PHE A 513 -11.09 -21.19 15.52
C PHE A 513 -10.46 -22.54 15.87
N PHE A 514 -9.75 -22.64 17.01
CA PHE A 514 -9.15 -23.90 17.43
C PHE A 514 -10.18 -24.95 17.85
N ARG A 515 -11.32 -24.53 18.40
CA ARG A 515 -12.47 -25.42 18.66
C ARG A 515 -12.98 -26.06 17.37
N GLU A 516 -13.19 -25.26 16.33
CA GLU A 516 -13.64 -25.76 15.02
C GLU A 516 -12.57 -26.63 14.34
N LEU A 517 -11.29 -26.25 14.37
CA LEU A 517 -10.20 -27.09 13.84
C LEU A 517 -10.12 -28.47 14.51
N SER A 518 -10.26 -28.50 15.84
CA SER A 518 -10.30 -29.74 16.62
C SER A 518 -11.44 -30.66 16.19
N GLN A 519 -12.63 -30.09 15.96
CA GLN A 519 -13.81 -30.83 15.48
C GLN A 519 -13.60 -31.37 14.07
N LEU A 520 -13.11 -30.54 13.15
CA LEU A 520 -12.82 -30.95 11.76
C LEU A 520 -11.82 -32.11 11.70
N TRP A 521 -10.75 -32.06 12.49
CA TRP A 521 -9.77 -33.14 12.56
C TRP A 521 -10.32 -34.40 13.22
N THR A 522 -11.19 -34.26 14.23
CA THR A 522 -11.86 -35.41 14.87
C THR A 522 -12.79 -36.13 13.89
N GLU A 523 -13.63 -35.39 13.17
CA GLU A 523 -14.53 -35.94 12.15
C GLU A 523 -13.76 -36.65 11.02
N SER A 524 -12.64 -36.07 10.59
CA SER A 524 -11.76 -36.66 9.57
C SER A 524 -11.14 -37.97 10.05
N ALA A 525 -10.70 -38.03 11.31
CA ALA A 525 -10.14 -39.25 11.92
C ALA A 525 -11.19 -40.37 12.03
N ASP A 526 -12.43 -40.03 12.40
CA ASP A 526 -13.52 -41.01 12.52
C ASP A 526 -13.95 -41.61 11.17
N GLN A 527 -13.93 -40.82 10.09
CA GLN A 527 -14.23 -41.31 8.73
C GLN A 527 -13.16 -42.29 8.22
N GLN A 528 -11.88 -42.05 8.51
CA GLN A 528 -10.78 -42.99 8.22
C GLN A 528 -10.81 -44.25 9.10
N THR A 529 -11.54 -44.27 10.21
CA THR A 529 -11.57 -45.41 11.15
C THR A 529 -12.44 -46.57 10.66
N LYS A 530 -13.33 -46.36 9.67
CA LYS A 530 -14.20 -47.43 9.11
C LYS A 530 -13.54 -48.31 8.04
N VAL A 531 -12.35 -47.98 7.55
CA VAL A 531 -11.68 -48.76 6.48
C VAL A 531 -10.29 -49.24 6.97
N ARG A 532 -10.23 -50.54 7.28
CA ARG A 532 -9.05 -51.44 7.42
C ARG A 532 -7.97 -51.06 8.44
N LEU A 533 -7.93 -51.81 9.55
CA LEU A 533 -6.73 -52.00 10.35
C LEU A 533 -5.80 -52.99 9.64
N ASN A 534 -4.58 -52.56 9.29
CA ASN A 534 -3.30 -53.28 9.46
C ASN A 534 -2.17 -52.59 8.67
N ASP A 535 -1.71 -51.41 9.09
CA ASP A 535 -0.41 -50.87 8.68
C ASP A 535 0.17 -49.91 9.74
N VAL A 536 1.50 -49.96 9.94
CA VAL A 536 2.21 -49.10 10.92
C VAL A 536 2.15 -47.62 10.51
N GLN A 537 1.99 -47.34 9.21
CA GLN A 537 1.85 -46.00 8.66
C GLN A 537 0.50 -45.36 9.02
N ASP A 538 -0.62 -46.10 8.92
CA ASP A 538 -1.94 -45.65 9.37
C ASP A 538 -1.95 -45.31 10.86
N VAL A 539 -1.22 -46.08 11.67
CA VAL A 539 -1.08 -45.81 13.11
C VAL A 539 -0.31 -44.52 13.35
N ARG A 540 0.79 -44.26 12.64
CA ARG A 540 1.58 -43.01 12.79
C ARG A 540 0.78 -41.78 12.34
N MET A 541 0.13 -41.85 11.19
CA MET A 541 -0.71 -40.76 10.70
C MET A 541 -1.86 -40.45 11.69
N ARG A 542 -2.51 -41.48 12.25
CA ARG A 542 -3.51 -41.31 13.32
C ARG A 542 -2.92 -40.71 14.61
N MET A 543 -1.70 -41.07 14.98
CA MET A 543 -1.02 -40.47 16.15
C MET A 543 -0.73 -38.98 15.93
N ASP A 544 -0.30 -38.59 14.73
CA ASP A 544 -0.04 -37.19 14.39
C ASP A 544 -1.34 -36.37 14.39
N VAL A 545 -2.45 -36.89 13.85
CA VAL A 545 -3.76 -36.24 13.90
C VAL A 545 -4.28 -36.11 15.34
N ASN A 546 -4.16 -37.15 16.18
CA ASN A 546 -4.54 -37.07 17.59
C ASN A 546 -3.72 -36.03 18.35
N ARG A 547 -2.44 -35.88 18.02
CA ARG A 547 -1.59 -34.84 18.59
C ARG A 547 -2.07 -33.44 18.18
N LEU A 548 -2.45 -33.25 16.91
CA LEU A 548 -3.01 -31.99 16.42
C LEU A 548 -4.33 -31.64 17.12
N ILE A 549 -5.23 -32.61 17.31
CA ILE A 549 -6.47 -32.43 18.09
C ILE A 549 -6.17 -31.98 19.51
N ALA A 550 -5.24 -32.65 20.20
CA ALA A 550 -4.86 -32.29 21.57
C ALA A 550 -4.24 -30.88 21.66
N LEU A 551 -3.37 -30.52 20.71
CA LEU A 551 -2.77 -29.18 20.64
C LEU A 551 -3.83 -28.11 20.35
N SER A 552 -4.82 -28.38 19.49
CA SER A 552 -5.95 -27.46 19.26
C SER A 552 -6.80 -27.26 20.51
N GLN A 553 -7.10 -28.32 21.27
CA GLN A 553 -7.83 -28.20 22.53
C GLN A 553 -7.05 -27.40 23.58
N LEU A 554 -5.72 -27.57 23.64
CA LEU A 554 -4.85 -26.76 24.50
C LEU A 554 -4.87 -25.29 24.06
N ALA A 555 -4.76 -25.01 22.76
CA ALA A 555 -4.83 -23.65 22.23
C ALA A 555 -6.19 -23.00 22.49
N GLU A 556 -7.29 -23.74 22.29
CA GLU A 556 -8.65 -23.30 22.62
C GLU A 556 -8.74 -22.82 24.07
N GLU A 557 -8.30 -23.65 25.01
CA GLU A 557 -8.35 -23.33 26.43
C GLU A 557 -7.47 -22.13 26.79
N GLN A 558 -6.25 -22.03 26.21
CA GLN A 558 -5.40 -20.87 26.43
C GLN A 558 -6.05 -19.57 25.94
N TYR A 559 -6.61 -19.55 24.73
CA TYR A 559 -7.26 -18.36 24.19
C TYR A 559 -8.56 -18.00 24.93
N ARG A 560 -9.28 -18.99 25.48
CA ARG A 560 -10.41 -18.76 26.38
C ARG A 560 -9.96 -17.99 27.63
N LEU A 561 -8.90 -18.45 28.28
CA LEU A 561 -8.35 -17.80 29.48
C LEU A 561 -7.86 -16.37 29.17
N ILE A 562 -7.22 -16.16 28.01
CA ILE A 562 -6.77 -14.83 27.55
C ILE A 562 -7.98 -13.90 27.37
N ALA A 563 -9.01 -14.33 26.65
CA ALA A 563 -10.21 -13.54 26.40
C ALA A 563 -10.93 -13.16 27.70
N ASP A 564 -11.06 -14.09 28.64
CA ASP A 564 -11.64 -13.86 29.98
C ASP A 564 -10.82 -12.85 30.79
N ARG A 565 -9.49 -12.90 30.66
CA ARG A 565 -8.60 -11.95 31.34
C ARG A 565 -8.74 -10.54 30.76
N LEU A 566 -8.81 -10.42 29.42
CA LEU A 566 -9.03 -9.16 28.71
C LEU A 566 -10.42 -8.55 28.98
N TYR A 567 -11.44 -9.36 29.24
CA TYR A 567 -12.79 -8.87 29.58
C TYR A 567 -12.79 -7.92 30.78
N ARG A 568 -11.86 -8.12 31.74
CA ARG A 568 -11.69 -7.22 32.89
C ARG A 568 -11.30 -5.80 32.45
N LEU A 569 -10.49 -5.66 31.40
CA LEU A 569 -10.11 -4.34 30.87
C LEU A 569 -11.30 -3.66 30.20
N VAL A 570 -12.14 -4.39 29.47
CA VAL A 570 -13.37 -3.85 28.86
C VAL A 570 -14.29 -3.24 29.92
N GLN A 571 -14.38 -3.86 31.11
CA GLN A 571 -15.18 -3.34 32.22
C GLN A 571 -14.60 -2.04 32.82
N TYR A 572 -13.27 -1.90 32.85
CA TYR A 572 -12.60 -0.70 33.37
C TYR A 572 -12.56 0.45 32.35
N PHE A 573 -12.47 0.12 31.06
CA PHE A 573 -12.32 1.05 29.96
C PHE A 573 -13.36 0.71 28.87
N PRO A 574 -14.65 0.98 29.14
CA PRO A 574 -15.70 0.69 28.17
C PRO A 574 -15.54 1.59 26.93
N PHE A 575 -15.69 1.01 25.74
CA PHE A 575 -15.77 1.77 24.50
C PHE A 575 -17.21 2.28 24.30
N PRO A 576 -17.43 3.54 23.87
CA PRO A 576 -16.44 4.52 23.41
C PRO A 576 -15.84 5.43 24.48
N ASP A 577 -16.34 5.39 25.73
CA ASP A 577 -15.99 6.34 26.79
C ASP A 577 -14.51 6.33 27.20
N GLY A 578 -13.82 5.20 27.10
CA GLY A 578 -12.38 5.11 27.33
C GLY A 578 -11.95 5.11 28.81
N GLY A 579 -12.79 5.60 29.71
CA GLY A 579 -12.47 5.73 31.13
C GLY A 579 -11.32 6.71 31.40
N LYS A 580 -10.52 6.45 32.42
CA LYS A 580 -9.36 7.29 32.81
C LYS A 580 -8.06 6.48 32.81
N PRO A 581 -7.53 6.07 31.64
CA PRO A 581 -6.35 5.18 31.57
C PRO A 581 -5.08 5.81 32.13
N ASN A 582 -4.92 7.14 32.02
CA ASN A 582 -3.75 7.86 32.53
C ASN A 582 -3.81 8.15 34.03
N HIS A 583 -4.90 7.79 34.72
CA HIS A 583 -4.95 7.89 36.18
C HIS A 583 -4.18 6.72 36.79
N LYS A 584 -3.18 7.00 37.63
CA LYS A 584 -2.22 6.01 38.17
C LYS A 584 -2.86 4.69 38.63
N VAL A 585 -3.93 4.76 39.44
CA VAL A 585 -4.62 3.55 39.95
C VAL A 585 -5.22 2.70 38.83
N HIS A 586 -5.71 3.30 37.76
CA HIS A 586 -6.27 2.59 36.61
C HIS A 586 -5.17 2.08 35.69
N ALA A 587 -4.14 2.89 35.46
CA ALA A 587 -2.94 2.49 34.72
C ALA A 587 -2.29 1.26 35.34
N ASP A 588 -2.05 1.26 36.65
CA ASP A 588 -1.41 0.15 37.37
C ASP A 588 -2.22 -1.16 37.24
N LYS A 589 -3.56 -1.08 37.32
CA LYS A 589 -4.44 -2.22 37.08
C LYS A 589 -4.36 -2.72 35.65
N ALA A 590 -4.39 -1.81 34.67
CA ALA A 590 -4.30 -2.16 33.26
C ALA A 590 -2.97 -2.83 32.93
N ILE A 591 -1.87 -2.28 33.45
CA ILE A 591 -0.50 -2.80 33.31
C ILE A 591 -0.41 -4.24 33.85
N SER A 592 -0.97 -4.50 35.04
CA SER A 592 -0.99 -5.84 35.62
C SER A 592 -1.75 -6.84 34.73
N VAL A 593 -2.93 -6.47 34.23
CA VAL A 593 -3.71 -7.35 33.36
C VAL A 593 -2.99 -7.60 32.02
N LEU A 594 -2.42 -6.57 31.40
CA LEU A 594 -1.66 -6.71 30.15
C LEU A 594 -0.38 -7.54 30.33
N HIS A 595 0.24 -7.52 31.51
CA HIS A 595 1.38 -8.39 31.81
C HIS A 595 0.96 -9.85 31.90
N ASP A 596 -0.13 -10.15 32.61
CA ASP A 596 -0.63 -11.52 32.70
C ASP A 596 -1.02 -12.06 31.32
N VAL A 597 -1.73 -11.25 30.51
CA VAL A 597 -2.10 -11.62 29.15
C VAL A 597 -0.87 -11.90 28.29
N GLU A 598 0.15 -11.04 28.34
CA GLU A 598 1.39 -11.28 27.59
C GLU A 598 2.02 -12.64 27.93
N GLN A 599 2.09 -13.03 29.21
CA GLN A 599 2.64 -14.33 29.60
C GLN A 599 1.79 -15.51 29.09
N MET A 600 0.47 -15.35 29.07
CA MET A 600 -0.44 -16.34 28.51
C MET A 600 -0.29 -16.44 26.98
N GLU A 601 -0.06 -15.32 26.29
CA GLU A 601 0.21 -15.28 24.84
C GLU A 601 1.54 -15.96 24.50
N TYR A 602 2.58 -15.81 25.31
CA TYR A 602 3.82 -16.59 25.15
C TYR A 602 3.54 -18.11 25.24
N SER A 603 2.68 -18.52 26.17
CA SER A 603 2.29 -19.93 26.30
C SER A 603 1.48 -20.41 25.09
N ALA A 604 0.58 -19.58 24.57
CA ALA A 604 -0.15 -19.87 23.33
C ALA A 604 0.82 -20.03 22.14
N VAL A 605 1.79 -19.13 21.99
CA VAL A 605 2.80 -19.21 20.92
C VAL A 605 3.58 -20.53 20.96
N THR A 606 3.97 -21.02 22.14
CA THR A 606 4.63 -22.34 22.26
C THR A 606 3.74 -23.47 21.72
N ILE A 607 2.45 -23.45 22.02
CA ILE A 607 1.49 -24.46 21.51
C ILE A 607 1.40 -24.37 19.98
N LEU A 608 1.36 -23.15 19.42
CA LEU A 608 1.31 -22.95 17.97
C LEU A 608 2.59 -23.43 17.26
N GLU A 609 3.76 -23.23 17.88
CA GLU A 609 5.03 -23.74 17.36
C GLU A 609 5.07 -25.27 17.37
N GLU A 610 4.59 -25.91 18.44
CA GLU A 610 4.46 -27.37 18.50
C GLU A 610 3.48 -27.92 17.46
N MET A 611 2.37 -27.21 17.22
CA MET A 611 1.38 -27.57 16.22
C MET A 611 1.94 -27.45 14.80
N LEU A 612 2.67 -26.37 14.50
CA LEU A 612 3.34 -26.20 13.21
C LEU A 612 4.38 -27.31 12.99
N ALA A 613 5.20 -27.63 13.98
CA ALA A 613 6.18 -28.70 13.88
C ALA A 613 5.52 -30.08 13.66
N ALA A 614 4.35 -30.33 14.25
CA ALA A 614 3.59 -31.56 14.01
C ALA A 614 3.08 -31.64 12.56
N LEU A 615 2.56 -30.55 12.00
CA LEU A 615 2.13 -30.48 10.59
C LEU A 615 3.31 -30.70 9.62
N GLU A 616 4.45 -30.04 9.86
CA GLU A 616 5.65 -30.18 9.02
C GLU A 616 6.26 -31.59 9.07
N ASN A 617 6.09 -32.31 10.17
CA ASN A 617 6.48 -33.73 10.26
C ASN A 617 5.52 -34.61 9.46
N MET A 618 4.21 -34.31 9.50
CA MET A 618 3.19 -35.04 8.74
C MET A 618 3.40 -34.89 7.23
N GLU A 619 3.69 -33.68 6.73
CA GLU A 619 4.00 -33.44 5.31
C GLU A 619 5.27 -34.16 4.85
N ARG A 620 6.34 -34.16 5.66
CA ARG A 620 7.57 -34.90 5.34
C ARG A 620 7.35 -36.41 5.25
N ASN A 621 6.57 -36.96 6.18
CA ASN A 621 6.23 -38.39 6.16
C ASN A 621 5.42 -38.80 4.92
N LEU A 622 4.64 -37.88 4.33
CA LEU A 622 3.90 -38.10 3.08
C LEU A 622 4.80 -38.02 1.85
N GLN A 623 5.81 -37.15 1.84
CA GLN A 623 6.75 -37.00 0.73
C GLN A 623 7.79 -38.13 0.64
N ASP A 624 8.16 -38.75 1.76
CA ASP A 624 9.07 -39.91 1.78
C ASP A 624 8.40 -41.22 1.30
N THR A 625 7.10 -41.17 0.96
CA THR A 625 6.30 -42.32 0.50
C THR A 625 5.90 -42.29 -0.98
N ASP A 626 6.14 -41.17 -1.67
CA ASP A 626 5.99 -41.02 -3.14
C ASP A 626 7.37 -41.19 -3.84
#